data_AF-A0A3E4R8X8-F1
#
_entry.id   AF-A0A3E4R8X8-F1
#
_cell.length_a   1.000
_cell.length_b   1.000
_cell.length_c   1.000
_cell.angle_alpha   90.00
_cell.angle_beta   90.00
_cell.angle_gamma   90.00
#
_symmetry.space_group_name_H-M   'P 1'
#
loop_
_entity.id
_entity.type
_entity.pdbx_description
1 polymer ?
#
loop_
_entity_poly.entity_id
_entity_poly.type
_entity_poly.pdbx_seq_one_letter_code
_entity_poly.pdbx_strand_id
1 'polypeptide(L)'
;MECLFADKSVTYEQFIDELATRLAVKIQQVENGEMEISKNKAYKMYGRAEVDRWIKSGKLKPSRVTPGMTKYKVGDLYQLANAAQNNCR
;
A
#
# COMPACT_ATOMS: atom_id res chain seq x y z
N MET A 1 -6.22 -12.33 22.77
CA MET A 1 -4.98 -12.07 22.00
C MET A 1 -4.44 -10.76 22.53
N GLU A 2 -3.39 -10.79 23.34
CA GLU A 2 -2.87 -9.61 24.03
C GLU A 2 -1.52 -9.23 23.41
N CYS A 3 -1.40 -7.97 22.99
CA CYS A 3 -0.13 -7.41 22.54
C CYS A 3 0.54 -6.75 23.74
N LEU A 4 1.54 -7.42 24.33
CA LEU A 4 2.39 -6.84 25.37
C LEU A 4 3.46 -5.95 24.71
N PHE A 5 3.40 -4.65 24.98
CA PHE A 5 4.47 -3.71 24.64
C PHE A 5 5.31 -3.51 25.90
N ALA A 6 6.52 -4.07 25.91
CA ALA A 6 7.34 -4.19 27.12
C ALA A 6 8.03 -2.88 27.55
N ASP A 7 7.92 -1.84 26.72
CA ASP A 7 8.78 -0.67 26.74
C ASP A 7 8.02 0.66 26.85
N LYS A 8 6.68 0.66 26.74
CA LYS A 8 5.82 1.84 26.95
C LYS A 8 4.43 1.46 27.47
N SER A 9 4.00 2.11 28.55
CA SER A 9 2.59 2.11 28.98
C SER A 9 1.90 3.38 28.49
N VAL A 10 0.83 3.24 27.72
CA VAL A 10 -0.05 4.34 27.30
C VAL A 10 -1.47 4.05 27.79
N THR A 11 -2.28 5.09 28.01
CA THR A 11 -3.70 4.87 28.25
C THR A 11 -4.39 4.36 26.99
N TYR A 12 -5.53 3.70 27.14
CA TYR A 12 -6.33 3.25 26.00
C TYR A 12 -6.70 4.42 25.07
N GLU A 13 -7.09 5.55 25.65
CA GLU A 13 -7.42 6.78 24.91
C GLU A 13 -6.23 7.29 24.08
N GLN A 14 -5.04 7.38 24.69
CA GLN A 14 -3.81 7.77 23.99
C GLN A 14 -3.47 6.83 22.83
N PHE A 15 -3.66 5.53 23.02
CA PHE A 15 -3.45 4.55 21.96
C PHE A 15 -4.41 4.77 20.79
N ILE A 16 -5.70 4.98 21.06
CA ILE A 16 -6.72 5.20 20.03
C ILE A 16 -6.44 6.50 19.27
N ASP A 17 -6.09 7.58 19.96
CA ASP A 17 -5.76 8.86 19.32
C ASP A 17 -4.53 8.77 18.42
N GLU A 18 -3.48 8.10 18.90
CA GLU A 18 -2.27 7.90 18.11
C GLU A 18 -2.53 7.00 16.89
N LEU A 19 -3.34 5.95 17.06
CA LEU A 19 -3.75 5.09 15.96
C LEU A 19 -4.57 5.86 14.91
N ALA A 20 -5.57 6.62 15.35
CA ALA A 20 -6.42 7.42 14.48
C ALA A 20 -5.61 8.46 13.70
N THR A 21 -4.68 9.14 14.38
CA THR A 21 -3.77 10.11 13.75
C THR A 21 -2.89 9.45 12.70
N ARG A 22 -2.25 8.31 13.03
CA ARG A 22 -1.39 7.58 12.09
C ARG A 22 -2.17 7.04 10.90
N LEU A 23 -3.41 6.60 11.10
CA LEU A 23 -4.30 6.16 10.03
C LEU A 23 -4.70 7.33 9.13
N ALA A 24 -5.11 8.47 9.70
CA ALA A 24 -5.48 9.66 8.93
C ALA A 24 -4.34 10.13 8.01
N VAL A 25 -3.10 10.21 8.54
CA VAL A 25 -1.92 10.56 7.73
C VAL A 25 -1.70 9.56 6.60
N LYS A 26 -1.83 8.26 6.87
CA LYS A 26 -1.67 7.23 5.83
C LYS A 26 -2.75 7.30 4.76
N ILE A 27 -4.01 7.52 5.16
CA ILE A 27 -5.13 7.68 4.25
C ILE A 27 -4.89 8.90 3.36
N GLN A 28 -4.52 10.04 3.94
CA GLN A 28 -4.21 11.26 3.20
C GLN A 28 -3.04 11.07 2.22
N GLN A 29 -1.98 10.36 2.61
CA GLN A 29 -0.86 10.01 1.72
C GLN A 29 -1.29 9.09 0.56
N VAL A 30 -2.26 8.20 0.78
CA VAL A 30 -2.83 7.37 -0.29
C VAL A 30 -3.70 8.21 -1.22
N GLU A 31 -4.59 9.05 -0.67
CA GLU A 31 -5.47 9.95 -1.44
C GLU A 31 -4.68 10.93 -2.30
N ASN A 32 -3.62 11.52 -1.75
CA ASN A 32 -2.73 12.42 -2.46
C ASN A 32 -1.80 11.67 -3.45
N GLY A 33 -1.81 10.34 -3.45
CA GLY A 33 -0.95 9.51 -4.31
C GLY A 33 0.55 9.62 -3.97
N GLU A 34 0.88 10.06 -2.77
CA GLU A 34 2.25 10.23 -2.27
C GLU A 34 2.88 8.89 -1.84
N MET A 35 2.05 7.90 -1.53
CA MET A 35 2.53 6.59 -1.11
C MET A 35 2.97 5.77 -2.34
N GLU A 36 4.28 5.71 -2.56
CA GLU A 36 4.92 4.95 -3.64
C GLU A 36 5.67 3.73 -3.12
N ILE A 37 5.61 2.62 -3.84
CA ILE A 37 6.42 1.44 -3.56
C ILE A 37 7.22 0.99 -4.78
N SER A 38 8.36 0.35 -4.56
CA SER A 38 9.18 -0.20 -5.64
C SER A 38 8.50 -1.39 -6.31
N LYS A 39 8.86 -1.64 -7.58
CA LYS A 39 8.45 -2.82 -8.35
C LYS A 39 8.65 -4.13 -7.58
N ASN A 40 9.79 -4.29 -6.93
CA ASN A 40 10.10 -5.48 -6.12
C ASN A 40 9.16 -5.63 -4.92
N LYS A 41 8.77 -4.52 -4.27
CA LYS A 41 7.80 -4.54 -3.18
C LYS A 41 6.40 -4.86 -3.70
N ALA A 42 6.00 -4.31 -4.84
CA ALA A 42 4.72 -4.63 -5.48
C ALA A 42 4.63 -6.12 -5.83
N TYR A 43 5.70 -6.72 -6.36
CA TYR A 43 5.77 -8.18 -6.61
C TYR A 43 5.58 -9.02 -5.35
N LYS A 44 6.17 -8.60 -4.22
CA LYS A 44 6.01 -9.29 -2.94
C LYS A 44 4.58 -9.18 -2.38
N MET A 45 3.89 -8.07 -2.65
CA MET A 45 2.54 -7.81 -2.14
C MET A 45 1.43 -8.46 -2.97
N TYR A 46 1.52 -8.36 -4.30
CA TYR A 46 0.43 -8.73 -5.22
C TYR A 46 0.76 -9.92 -6.13
N GLY A 47 2.00 -10.44 -6.07
CA GLY A 47 2.47 -11.52 -6.93
C GLY A 47 3.04 -11.02 -8.26
N ARG A 48 4.11 -11.68 -8.73
CA ARG A 48 4.85 -11.26 -9.92
C ARG A 48 4.01 -11.32 -11.20
N ALA A 49 3.29 -12.42 -11.41
CA ALA A 49 2.50 -12.64 -12.62
C ALA A 49 1.41 -11.59 -12.80
N GLU A 50 0.72 -11.24 -11.71
CA GLU A 50 -0.37 -10.27 -11.70
C GLU A 50 0.13 -8.85 -12.02
N VAL A 51 1.18 -8.43 -11.33
CA VAL A 51 1.80 -7.12 -11.55
C VAL A 51 2.38 -7.01 -12.97
N ASP A 52 3.05 -8.06 -13.47
CA ASP A 52 3.55 -8.07 -14.85
C ASP A 52 2.42 -8.01 -15.87
N ARG A 53 1.28 -8.66 -15.59
CA ARG A 53 0.07 -8.56 -16.44
C ARG A 53 -0.44 -7.13 -16.49
N TRP A 54 -0.57 -6.46 -15.35
CA TRP A 54 -1.05 -5.07 -15.30
C TRP A 54 -0.10 -4.10 -16.01
N ILE A 55 1.21 -4.31 -15.89
CA ILE A 55 2.22 -3.52 -16.62
C ILE A 55 2.08 -3.75 -18.12
N LYS A 56 2.06 -5.02 -18.58
CA LYS A 56 1.94 -5.37 -20.00
C LYS A 56 0.64 -4.88 -20.62
N SER A 57 -0.46 -4.91 -19.86
CA SER A 57 -1.76 -4.41 -20.33
C SER A 57 -1.90 -2.89 -20.23
N GLY A 58 -0.86 -2.17 -19.79
CA GLY A 58 -0.87 -0.72 -19.62
C GLY A 58 -1.76 -0.20 -18.48
N LYS A 59 -2.28 -1.10 -17.63
CA LYS A 59 -3.17 -0.77 -16.51
C LYS A 59 -2.41 -0.18 -15.33
N LEU A 60 -1.18 -0.64 -15.10
CA LEU A 60 -0.30 -0.11 -14.07
C LEU A 60 0.79 0.75 -14.71
N LYS A 61 0.76 2.05 -14.46
CA LYS A 61 1.76 3.00 -14.95
C LYS A 61 2.78 3.32 -13.85
N PRO A 62 4.07 3.43 -14.18
CA PRO A 62 5.07 3.84 -13.22
C PRO A 62 4.84 5.30 -12.80
N SER A 63 4.94 5.55 -11.49
CA SER A 63 4.81 6.91 -10.93
C SER A 63 6.13 7.66 -11.01
N ARG A 64 7.24 6.95 -10.78
CA ARG A 64 8.60 7.47 -10.86
C ARG A 64 9.53 6.39 -11.41
N VAL A 65 10.40 6.80 -12.33
CA VAL A 65 11.44 5.94 -12.91
C VAL A 65 12.79 6.59 -12.64
N THR A 66 13.66 5.87 -11.93
CA THR A 66 15.06 6.23 -11.70
C THR A 66 15.96 5.09 -12.20
N PRO A 67 17.26 5.32 -12.48
CA PRO A 67 18.16 4.25 -12.88
C PRO A 67 18.08 3.06 -11.91
N GLY A 68 17.73 1.87 -12.42
CA GLY A 68 17.62 0.64 -11.63
C GLY A 68 16.38 0.50 -10.72
N MET A 69 15.49 1.49 -10.65
CA MET A 69 14.30 1.41 -9.80
C MET A 69 13.07 2.05 -10.44
N THR A 70 11.98 1.29 -10.49
CA THR A 70 10.66 1.76 -10.87
C THR A 70 9.76 1.76 -9.65
N LYS A 71 9.04 2.87 -9.43
CA LYS A 71 8.04 3.00 -8.39
C LYS A 71 6.63 3.07 -8.97
N TYR A 72 5.68 2.63 -8.18
CA TYR A 72 4.26 2.63 -8.48
C TYR A 72 3.49 3.22 -7.31
N LYS A 73 2.38 3.91 -7.60
CA LYS A 73 1.46 4.37 -6.56
C LYS A 73 0.79 3.18 -5.90
N VAL A 74 0.71 3.21 -4.57
CA VAL A 74 0.02 2.18 -3.79
C VAL A 74 -1.48 2.17 -4.11
N GLY A 75 -2.09 3.34 -4.33
CA GLY A 75 -3.50 3.47 -4.70
C GLY A 75 -3.85 2.70 -5.98
N ASP A 76 -3.06 2.86 -7.04
CA ASP A 76 -3.29 2.18 -8.33
C ASP A 76 -3.21 0.64 -8.16
N LEU A 77 -2.22 0.15 -7.41
CA LEU A 77 -2.08 -1.28 -7.13
C LEU A 77 -3.26 -1.83 -6.33
N TYR A 78 -3.75 -1.09 -5.34
CA TYR A 78 -4.91 -1.46 -4.54
C TYR A 78 -6.20 -1.52 -5.39
N GLN A 79 -6.42 -0.51 -6.22
CA GLN A 79 -7.57 -0.48 -7.14
C GLN A 79 -7.54 -1.66 -8.12
N LEU A 80 -6.38 -1.96 -8.70
CA LEU A 80 -6.22 -3.09 -9.62
C LEU A 80 -6.42 -4.45 -8.95
N ALA A 81 -5.94 -4.60 -7.71
CA ALA A 81 -6.16 -5.81 -6.93
C ALA A 81 -7.65 -6.02 -6.63
N ASN A 82 -8.35 -4.97 -6.19
CA ASN A 82 -9.79 -5.05 -5.90
C ASN A 82 -10.64 -5.29 -7.16
N ALA A 83 -10.29 -4.65 -8.28
CA ALA A 83 -10.96 -4.86 -9.55
C ALA A 83 -10.82 -6.32 -10.05
N ALA A 84 -9.68 -6.97 -9.79
CA ALA A 84 -9.47 -8.37 -10.12
C ALA A 84 -10.32 -9.32 -9.25
N GLN A 85 -10.52 -8.99 -7.97
CA GLN A 85 -11.35 -9.83 -7.07
C GLN A 85 -12.85 -9.76 -7.38
N ASN A 86 -13.35 -8.62 -7.85
CA ASN A 86 -14.76 -8.46 -8.21
C ASN A 86 -15.18 -9.20 -9.50
N ASN A 87 -14.24 -9.70 -10.28
CA ASN A 87 -14.51 -10.52 -11.47
C ASN A 87 -14.62 -12.03 -11.19
N CYS A 88 -14.49 -12.44 -9.92
CA CYS A 88 -14.59 -13.83 -9.47
C CYS A 88 -15.83 -14.08 -8.59
N ARG A 89 -16.85 -13.20 -8.64
CA ARG A 89 -18.08 -13.34 -7.84
C ARG A 89 -19.32 -13.42 -8.72
#